data_AF-A0A553ADB6-F1
#
_entry.id   AF-A0A553ADB6-F1
#
_cell.length_a   1.000
_cell.length_b   1.000
_cell.length_c   1.000
_cell.angle_alpha   90.00
_cell.angle_beta   90.00
_cell.angle_gamma   90.00
#
_symmetry.space_group_name_H-M   'P 1'
#
loop_
_entity.id
_entity.type
_entity.pdbx_description
1 polymer ?
#
loop_
_entity_poly.entity_id
_entity_poly.type
_entity_poly.pdbx_seq_one_letter_code
_entity_poly.pdbx_strand_id
1 'polypeptide(L)'
;MISNDNFLHVVKTSFTFLENDFGFKYHGFEEKARLIKINYLKKELLVSIIYNRPNNYIEVNVYNYISKVEPGKYDWKYSVGLEHIIKKETGVYYDFDSIKSEDLNTKIEVNSMLLKKYGLNILSGAEWYSWGKITGYEQYVPPELP
;
A
#
# COMPACT_ATOMS: atom_id res chain seq x y z
N MET A 1 -17.37 -2.44 16.36
CA MET A 1 -16.04 -3.00 16.06
C MET A 1 -16.19 -3.88 14.84
N ILE A 2 -15.46 -3.61 13.75
CA ILE A 2 -15.55 -4.42 12.52
C ILE A 2 -14.86 -5.76 12.77
N SER A 3 -15.53 -6.87 12.40
CA SER A 3 -14.93 -8.19 12.48
C SER A 3 -13.81 -8.32 11.45
N ASN A 4 -12.77 -9.07 11.80
CA ASN A 4 -11.64 -9.34 10.90
C ASN A 4 -12.09 -9.99 9.60
N ASP A 5 -13.09 -10.85 9.68
CA ASP A 5 -13.68 -11.52 8.53
C ASP A 5 -14.35 -10.54 7.57
N ASN A 6 -15.03 -9.52 8.10
CA ASN A 6 -15.63 -8.47 7.27
C ASN A 6 -14.55 -7.62 6.59
N PHE A 7 -13.49 -7.25 7.31
CA PHE A 7 -12.36 -6.52 6.71
C PHE A 7 -11.69 -7.32 5.58
N LEU A 8 -11.38 -8.60 5.84
CA LEU A 8 -10.78 -9.48 4.84
C LEU A 8 -11.67 -9.65 3.60
N HIS A 9 -12.98 -9.84 3.81
CA HIS A 9 -13.93 -10.00 2.72
C HIS A 9 -14.02 -8.74 1.84
N VAL A 10 -14.14 -7.56 2.46
CA VAL A 10 -14.26 -6.30 1.74
C VAL A 10 -12.98 -5.99 0.98
N VAL A 11 -11.80 -6.13 1.61
CA VAL A 11 -10.52 -5.93 0.90
C VAL A 11 -10.37 -6.91 -0.26
N LYS A 12 -10.67 -8.20 -0.07
CA LYS A 12 -10.59 -9.19 -1.16
C LYS A 12 -11.48 -8.83 -2.33
N THR A 13 -12.70 -8.38 -2.06
CA THR A 13 -13.65 -7.96 -3.08
C THR A 13 -13.18 -6.69 -3.78
N SER A 14 -12.91 -5.62 -3.03
CA SER A 14 -12.53 -4.31 -3.59
C SER A 14 -11.22 -4.38 -4.38
N PHE A 15 -10.23 -5.16 -3.93
CA PHE A 15 -8.91 -5.26 -4.57
C PHE A 15 -8.76 -6.44 -5.55
N THR A 16 -9.87 -7.07 -5.96
CA THR A 16 -9.85 -8.20 -6.92
C THR A 16 -9.07 -7.90 -8.20
N PHE A 17 -9.02 -6.63 -8.62
CA PHE A 17 -8.27 -6.20 -9.80
C PHE A 17 -6.76 -6.50 -9.72
N LEU A 18 -6.18 -6.59 -8.50
CA LEU A 18 -4.77 -6.95 -8.33
C LEU A 18 -4.49 -8.37 -8.86
N GLU A 19 -5.41 -9.30 -8.62
CA GLU A 19 -5.31 -10.66 -9.11
C GLU A 19 -5.66 -10.73 -10.61
N ASN A 20 -6.81 -10.18 -10.99
CA ASN A 20 -7.35 -10.32 -12.34
C ASN A 20 -6.54 -9.56 -13.40
N ASP A 21 -6.17 -8.31 -13.11
CA ASP A 21 -5.61 -7.40 -14.12
C ASP A 21 -4.08 -7.40 -14.06
N PHE A 22 -3.50 -7.66 -12.88
CA PHE A 22 -2.05 -7.55 -12.67
C PHE A 22 -1.37 -8.86 -12.29
N GLY A 23 -2.09 -9.95 -12.01
CA GLY A 23 -1.50 -11.25 -11.70
C GLY A 23 -0.81 -11.34 -10.32
N PHE A 24 -1.21 -10.49 -9.38
CA PHE A 24 -0.87 -10.69 -7.97
C PHE A 24 -1.61 -11.90 -7.40
N LYS A 25 -1.11 -12.44 -6.29
CA LYS A 25 -1.77 -13.50 -5.53
C LYS A 25 -1.92 -13.06 -4.09
N TYR A 26 -3.06 -13.35 -3.48
CA TYR A 26 -3.20 -13.24 -2.03
C TYR A 26 -2.06 -14.00 -1.34
N HIS A 27 -1.30 -13.30 -0.51
CA HIS A 27 -0.12 -13.83 0.16
C HIS A 27 -0.38 -14.13 1.63
N GLY A 28 -1.12 -13.27 2.32
CA GLY A 28 -1.41 -13.49 3.73
C GLY A 28 -2.20 -12.37 4.39
N PHE A 29 -2.63 -12.69 5.59
CA PHE A 29 -3.36 -11.82 6.50
C PHE A 29 -2.60 -11.82 7.83
N GLU A 30 -2.39 -10.63 8.38
CA GLU A 30 -1.72 -10.45 9.67
C GLU A 30 -2.59 -9.54 10.54
N GLU A 31 -2.84 -9.98 11.77
CA GLU A 31 -3.56 -9.20 12.77
C GLU A 31 -2.65 -8.90 13.96
N LYS A 32 -2.62 -7.61 14.34
CA LYS A 32 -2.00 -7.10 15.55
C LYS A 32 -3.02 -6.29 16.32
N ALA A 33 -2.74 -6.02 17.60
CA ALA A 33 -3.65 -5.29 18.48
C ALA A 33 -4.19 -3.97 17.86
N ARG A 34 -3.34 -3.25 17.12
CA ARG A 34 -3.67 -1.94 16.52
C ARG A 34 -3.84 -1.94 15.00
N LEU A 35 -3.46 -3.04 14.33
CA LEU A 35 -3.33 -3.07 12.87
C LEU A 35 -3.87 -4.38 12.32
N ILE A 36 -4.55 -4.30 11.19
CA ILE A 36 -4.86 -5.47 10.35
C ILE A 36 -4.19 -5.25 9.00
N LYS A 37 -3.50 -6.25 8.47
CA LYS A 37 -2.74 -6.15 7.22
C LYS A 37 -3.09 -7.30 6.29
N ILE A 38 -3.33 -6.98 5.03
CA ILE A 38 -3.58 -7.94 3.95
C ILE A 38 -2.56 -7.71 2.85
N ASN A 39 -1.90 -8.78 2.43
CA ASN A 39 -0.80 -8.73 1.49
C ASN A 39 -1.15 -9.46 0.18
N TYR A 40 -0.77 -8.84 -0.93
CA TYR A 40 -0.81 -9.40 -2.28
C TYR A 40 0.59 -9.39 -2.88
N LEU A 41 1.02 -10.52 -3.43
CA LEU A 41 2.39 -10.73 -3.91
C LEU A 41 2.42 -11.03 -5.41
N LYS A 42 3.36 -10.40 -6.12
CA LYS A 42 3.73 -10.70 -7.51
C LYS A 42 5.23 -10.53 -7.69
N LYS A 43 5.96 -11.64 -7.85
CA LYS A 43 7.43 -11.63 -7.97
C LYS A 43 8.04 -10.86 -6.78
N GLU A 44 8.76 -9.78 -7.06
CA GLU A 44 9.41 -8.91 -6.06
C GLU A 44 8.50 -7.78 -5.53
N LEU A 45 7.27 -7.65 -6.05
CA LEU A 45 6.32 -6.61 -5.65
C LEU A 45 5.31 -7.14 -4.63
N LEU A 46 5.15 -6.39 -3.54
CA LEU A 46 4.15 -6.64 -2.51
C LEU A 46 3.22 -5.44 -2.39
N VAL A 47 1.92 -5.64 -2.55
CA VAL A 47 0.91 -4.64 -2.20
C VAL A 47 0.37 -4.99 -0.82
N SER A 48 0.42 -4.03 0.09
CA SER A 48 -0.03 -4.17 1.47
C SER A 48 -1.16 -3.19 1.75
N ILE A 49 -2.33 -3.72 2.12
CA ILE A 49 -3.49 -2.96 2.58
C ILE A 49 -3.54 -3.06 4.10
N ILE A 50 -3.37 -1.94 4.79
CA ILE A 50 -3.24 -1.89 6.25
C ILE A 50 -4.39 -1.06 6.82
N TYR A 51 -5.13 -1.62 7.77
CA TYR A 51 -6.09 -0.89 8.56
C TYR A 51 -5.53 -0.55 9.93
N ASN A 52 -5.36 0.74 10.20
CA ASN A 52 -5.01 1.29 11.50
C ASN A 52 -6.29 1.51 12.32
N ARG A 53 -6.54 0.60 13.27
CA ARG A 53 -7.76 0.60 14.11
C ARG A 53 -7.89 1.89 14.94
N PRO A 54 -6.85 2.34 15.69
CA PRO A 54 -6.94 3.58 16.47
C PRO A 54 -7.29 4.82 15.65
N ASN A 55 -6.73 4.92 14.44
CA ASN A 55 -6.87 6.11 13.60
C ASN A 55 -8.03 6.00 12.58
N ASN A 56 -8.72 4.86 12.56
CA ASN A 56 -9.73 4.51 11.56
C ASN A 56 -9.25 4.82 10.11
N TYR A 57 -8.02 4.40 9.79
CA TYR A 57 -7.32 4.80 8.57
C TYR A 57 -6.89 3.58 7.75
N ILE A 58 -7.04 3.67 6.43
CA ILE A 58 -6.55 2.66 5.47
C ILE A 58 -5.29 3.21 4.82
N GLU A 59 -4.21 2.45 4.94
CA GLU A 59 -2.95 2.69 4.27
C GLU A 59 -2.76 1.64 3.18
N VAL A 60 -2.29 2.07 2.00
CA VAL A 60 -1.98 1.18 0.89
C VAL A 60 -0.55 1.45 0.46
N ASN A 61 0.31 0.45 0.60
CA ASN A 61 1.73 0.55 0.26
C ASN A 61 2.12 -0.49 -0.79
N VAL A 62 2.99 -0.09 -1.71
CA VAL A 62 3.63 -0.97 -2.68
C VAL A 62 5.12 -1.07 -2.33
N TYR A 63 5.58 -2.28 -2.03
CA TYR A 63 6.98 -2.59 -1.75
C TYR A 63 7.62 -3.30 -2.95
N ASN A 64 8.92 -3.13 -3.12
CA ASN A 64 9.73 -3.82 -4.13
C ASN A 64 10.96 -4.46 -3.49
N TYR A 65 11.55 -5.45 -4.18
CA TYR A 65 12.73 -6.21 -3.74
C TYR A 65 12.54 -6.94 -2.41
N ILE A 66 11.33 -7.45 -2.15
CA ILE A 66 10.99 -8.05 -0.85
C ILE A 66 11.77 -9.33 -0.53
N SER A 67 12.37 -9.99 -1.52
CA SER A 67 13.27 -11.13 -1.30
C SER A 67 14.62 -10.72 -0.72
N LYS A 68 14.99 -9.44 -0.85
CA LYS A 68 16.28 -8.87 -0.43
C LYS A 68 16.14 -7.94 0.77
N VAL A 69 15.02 -7.26 0.90
CA VAL A 69 14.76 -6.28 1.95
C VAL A 69 13.36 -6.50 2.51
N GLU A 70 13.29 -6.76 3.82
CA GLU A 70 12.00 -6.95 4.50
C GLU A 70 11.16 -5.65 4.47
N PRO A 71 9.85 -5.73 4.20
CA PRO A 71 8.95 -4.58 4.32
C PRO A 71 9.06 -3.89 5.69
N GLY A 72 9.24 -2.56 5.70
CA GLY A 72 9.54 -1.77 6.89
C GLY A 72 11.01 -1.34 6.99
N LYS A 73 11.93 -2.04 6.32
CA LYS A 73 13.35 -1.69 6.28
C LYS A 73 13.64 -0.79 5.08
N TYR A 74 14.15 0.42 5.35
CA TYR A 74 14.44 1.44 4.33
C TYR A 74 13.25 1.75 3.41
N ASP A 75 12.04 1.86 3.99
CA ASP A 75 10.81 2.09 3.23
C ASP A 75 10.89 3.30 2.29
N TRP A 76 11.65 4.33 2.65
CA TRP A 76 11.89 5.48 1.78
C TRP A 76 12.47 5.10 0.39
N LYS A 77 13.17 3.97 0.29
CA LYS A 77 13.81 3.46 -0.94
C LYS A 77 13.03 2.32 -1.59
N TYR A 78 12.40 1.47 -0.81
CA TYR A 78 11.78 0.22 -1.28
C TYR A 78 10.27 0.17 -1.14
N SER A 79 9.65 1.24 -0.62
CA SER A 79 8.21 1.39 -0.51
C SER A 79 7.75 2.69 -1.14
N VAL A 80 6.49 2.70 -1.59
CA VAL A 80 5.76 3.91 -1.91
C VAL A 80 4.28 3.72 -1.55
N GLY A 81 3.75 4.67 -0.78
CA GLY A 81 2.34 4.71 -0.42
C GLY A 81 1.46 5.25 -1.54
N LEU A 82 0.19 4.88 -1.54
CA LEU A 82 -0.80 5.32 -2.53
C LEU A 82 -0.87 6.83 -2.66
N GLU A 83 -0.77 7.57 -1.57
CA GLU A 83 -0.76 9.04 -1.60
C GLU A 83 0.37 9.62 -2.45
N HIS A 84 1.54 8.96 -2.40
CA HIS A 84 2.72 9.36 -3.14
C HIS A 84 2.63 8.93 -4.60
N ILE A 85 2.02 7.77 -4.87
CA ILE A 85 1.64 7.35 -6.23
C ILE A 85 0.73 8.43 -6.84
N ILE A 86 -0.35 8.83 -6.17
CA ILE A 86 -1.26 9.87 -6.69
C ILE A 86 -0.53 11.19 -6.90
N LYS A 87 0.29 11.62 -5.94
CA LYS A 87 1.08 12.85 -6.06
C LYS A 87 2.01 12.78 -7.28
N LYS A 88 2.67 11.66 -7.52
CA LYS A 88 3.56 11.46 -8.66
C LYS A 88 2.80 11.54 -10.00
N GLU A 89 1.62 10.93 -10.08
CA GLU A 89 0.82 10.89 -11.32
C GLU A 89 0.07 12.20 -11.59
N THR A 90 -0.30 12.97 -10.56
CA THR A 90 -1.18 14.16 -10.71
C THR A 90 -0.50 15.49 -10.39
N GLY A 91 0.63 15.48 -9.68
CA GLY A 91 1.27 16.67 -9.13
C GLY A 91 0.57 17.24 -7.89
N VAL A 92 -0.54 16.66 -7.43
CA VAL A 92 -1.36 17.18 -6.31
C VAL A 92 -1.21 16.27 -5.10
N TYR A 93 -0.99 16.87 -3.92
CA TYR A 93 -1.12 16.14 -2.66
C TYR A 93 -2.58 15.83 -2.43
N TYR A 94 -2.89 14.54 -2.43
CA TYR A 94 -4.23 14.09 -2.14
C TYR A 94 -4.39 14.05 -0.62
N ASP A 95 -5.32 14.86 -0.10
CA ASP A 95 -5.64 14.84 1.32
C ASP A 95 -6.53 13.62 1.61
N PHE A 96 -5.94 12.52 2.08
CA PHE A 96 -6.72 11.34 2.47
C PHE A 96 -7.59 11.59 3.71
N ASP A 97 -7.35 12.67 4.47
CA ASP A 97 -8.29 13.12 5.50
C ASP A 97 -9.60 13.61 4.89
N SER A 98 -9.63 14.02 3.62
CA SER A 98 -10.88 14.38 2.93
C SER A 98 -11.73 13.14 2.56
N ILE A 99 -11.16 11.93 2.61
CA ILE A 99 -11.89 10.65 2.52
C ILE A 99 -12.21 10.11 3.94
N LYS A 100 -12.42 11.00 4.91
CA LYS A 100 -13.03 10.68 6.22
C LYS A 100 -14.51 10.35 6.05
N SER A 101 -14.81 9.25 5.34
CA SER A 101 -16.07 8.53 5.59
C SER A 101 -15.98 7.89 6.99
N GLU A 102 -17.06 7.89 7.77
CA GLU A 102 -17.08 7.07 8.99
C GLU A 102 -17.05 5.57 8.64
N ASP A 103 -17.54 5.22 7.45
CA ASP A 103 -17.65 3.86 6.95
C ASP A 103 -16.33 3.33 6.39
N LEU A 104 -15.86 2.21 6.96
CA LEU A 104 -14.62 1.55 6.55
C LEU A 104 -14.73 0.96 5.15
N ASN A 105 -15.89 0.44 4.75
CA ASN A 105 -16.05 -0.20 3.45
C ASN A 105 -15.84 0.80 2.33
N THR A 106 -16.48 1.97 2.43
CA THR A 106 -16.27 3.10 1.52
C THR A 106 -14.80 3.49 1.44
N LYS A 107 -14.06 3.54 2.56
CA LYS A 107 -12.62 3.84 2.55
C LYS A 107 -11.82 2.80 1.76
N ILE A 108 -12.11 1.52 1.96
CA ILE A 108 -11.43 0.43 1.25
C ILE A 108 -11.71 0.51 -0.25
N GLU A 109 -12.97 0.73 -0.64
CA GLU A 109 -13.38 0.86 -2.02
C GLU A 109 -12.72 2.06 -2.72
N VAL A 110 -12.71 3.23 -2.08
CA VAL A 110 -12.05 4.42 -2.62
C VAL A 110 -10.55 4.21 -2.78
N ASN A 111 -9.87 3.63 -1.78
CA ASN A 111 -8.45 3.31 -1.88
C ASN A 111 -8.16 2.32 -3.02
N SER A 112 -9.01 1.32 -3.20
CA SER A 112 -8.93 0.39 -4.33
C SER A 112 -9.05 1.11 -5.68
N MET A 113 -10.09 1.94 -5.84
CA MET A 113 -10.31 2.71 -7.07
C MET A 113 -9.14 3.63 -7.40
N LEU A 114 -8.61 4.33 -6.40
CA LEU A 114 -7.46 5.22 -6.55
C LEU A 114 -6.20 4.43 -6.93
N LEU A 115 -5.92 3.31 -6.26
CA LEU A 115 -4.79 2.46 -6.61
C LEU A 115 -4.92 1.91 -8.03
N LYS A 116 -6.11 1.46 -8.44
CA LYS A 116 -6.34 0.98 -9.81
C LYS A 116 -6.11 2.09 -10.84
N LYS A 117 -6.55 3.31 -10.54
CA LYS A 117 -6.46 4.46 -11.46
C LYS A 117 -5.02 4.97 -11.61
N TYR A 118 -4.28 5.09 -10.51
CA TYR A 118 -2.98 5.77 -10.49
C TYR A 118 -1.79 4.80 -10.36
N GLY A 119 -2.02 3.57 -9.90
CA GLY A 119 -0.96 2.57 -9.67
C GLY A 119 -0.56 1.74 -10.88
N LEU A 120 -1.06 2.02 -12.10
CA LEU A 120 -0.85 1.17 -13.28
C LEU A 120 0.65 0.86 -13.54
N ASN A 121 1.49 1.90 -13.59
CA ASN A 121 2.90 1.77 -13.94
C ASN A 121 3.68 0.95 -12.89
N ILE A 122 3.38 1.17 -11.61
CA ILE A 122 4.08 0.48 -10.53
C ILE A 122 3.59 -0.95 -10.34
N LEU A 123 2.28 -1.21 -10.46
CA LEU A 123 1.69 -2.54 -10.32
C LEU A 123 2.02 -3.47 -11.50
N SER A 124 2.19 -2.90 -12.70
CA SER A 124 2.68 -3.64 -13.87
C SER A 124 4.18 -3.95 -13.78
N GLY A 125 4.92 -3.21 -12.94
CA GLY A 125 6.38 -3.28 -12.86
C GLY A 125 7.08 -2.55 -14.01
N ALA A 126 6.37 -1.71 -14.75
CA ALA A 126 6.92 -0.94 -15.86
C ALA A 126 7.86 0.18 -15.37
N GLU A 127 7.53 0.82 -14.25
CA GLU A 127 8.35 1.87 -13.64
C GLU A 127 8.43 1.69 -12.12
N TRP A 128 9.62 1.90 -11.56
CA TRP A 128 9.81 1.97 -10.11
C TRP A 128 10.28 3.36 -9.68
N TYR A 129 9.45 3.98 -8.83
CA TYR A 129 9.80 5.15 -8.05
C TYR A 129 9.56 4.85 -6.56
N SER A 130 10.40 5.45 -5.72
CA SER A 130 10.30 5.32 -4.27
C SER A 130 9.89 6.65 -3.64
N TRP A 131 9.49 6.59 -2.37
CA TRP A 131 9.16 7.78 -1.61
C TRP A 131 10.29 8.82 -1.61
N GLY A 132 11.54 8.40 -1.41
CA GLY A 132 12.72 9.26 -1.44
C GLY A 132 12.92 9.97 -2.78
N LYS A 133 12.68 9.28 -3.91
CA LYS A 133 12.73 9.91 -5.24
C LYS A 133 11.64 10.97 -5.43
N ILE A 134 10.44 10.74 -4.89
CA ILE A 134 9.29 11.66 -5.03
C ILE A 134 9.43 12.89 -4.14
N THR A 135 10.01 12.73 -2.96
CA THR A 135 10.07 13.78 -1.92
C THR A 135 11.45 14.44 -1.81
N GLY A 136 12.47 13.90 -2.46
CA GLY A 136 13.87 14.28 -2.24
C GLY A 136 14.41 13.81 -0.89
N TYR A 137 13.67 12.94 -0.19
CA TYR A 137 14.09 12.41 1.11
C TYR A 137 15.21 11.39 0.91
N GLU A 138 16.43 11.82 1.19
CA GLU A 138 17.59 10.95 1.30
C GLU A 138 18.01 10.91 2.77
N GLN A 139 17.60 9.85 3.48
CA GLN A 139 18.13 9.64 4.82
C GLN A 139 19.56 9.12 4.69
N TYR A 140 20.50 9.73 5.43
CA TYR A 140 21.83 9.18 5.61
C TYR A 140 21.70 7.81 6.26
N VAL A 141 22.06 6.74 5.53
CA VAL A 141 22.19 5.40 6.08
C VAL A 141 23.60 5.32 6.66
N PRO A 142 23.77 5.20 7.99
CA PRO A 142 25.07 4.90 8.56
C PRO A 142 25.57 3.61 7.90
N PRO A 143 26.86 3.52 7.50
CA PRO A 143 27.40 2.29 6.96
C PRO A 143 27.06 1.13 7.90
N GLU A 144 26.66 -0.01 7.34
CA GLU A 144 26.39 -1.21 8.14
C GLU A 144 27.62 -1.46 9.03
N LEU A 145 27.42 -1.43 10.35
CA LEU A 145 28.49 -1.76 11.28
C LEU A 145 28.89 -3.22 10.97
N PRO A 146 30.20 -3.48 10.78
CA PRO A 146 30.71 -4.80 10.38
C PRO A 146 30.35 -5.91 11.36
#